data_AF-W1WW17-F1
#
_entry.id   AF-W1WW17-F1
#
_cell.length_a   1.000
_cell.length_b   1.000
_cell.length_c   1.000
_cell.angle_alpha   90.00
_cell.angle_beta   90.00
_cell.angle_gamma   90.00
#
_symmetry.space_group_name_H-M   'P 1'
#
loop_
_entity.id
_entity.type
_entity.pdbx_description
1 polymer ?
#
loop_
_entity_poly.entity_id
_entity_poly.type
_entity_poly.pdbx_seq_one_letter_code
_entity_poly.pdbx_strand_id
1 'polypeptide(L)'
;MNQVNFFNSIAKDWDNIIKVDETKINYLLSQIDIKEDDYILDVGTGTGVLIPFLAKLNPKGSIKAVDISCNMLDIARNKFDDINNIEFTLLNVETDNLDEKFNKIILYSMFPHLKDKTNTIKKLVQKNLLDCGKL
;
A
#
# COMPACT_ATOMS: atom_id res chain seq x y z
N MET A 1 12.97 -17.90 9.46
CA MET A 1 13.12 -16.80 8.49
C MET A 1 12.20 -15.66 8.91
N ASN A 2 12.67 -14.41 8.97
CA ASN A 2 11.79 -13.27 9.29
C ASN A 2 10.94 -12.89 8.06
N GLN A 3 9.87 -12.10 8.24
CA GLN A 3 8.95 -11.76 7.14
C GLN A 3 9.66 -11.03 5.99
N VAL A 4 10.59 -10.12 6.29
CA VAL A 4 11.38 -9.39 5.28
C VAL A 4 12.15 -10.34 4.38
N ASN A 5 12.89 -11.30 4.95
CA ASN A 5 13.64 -12.29 4.18
C ASN A 5 12.72 -13.19 3.35
N PHE A 6 11.56 -13.57 3.89
CA PHE A 6 10.57 -14.35 3.16
C PHE A 6 10.07 -13.61 1.91
N PHE A 7 9.56 -12.39 2.08
CA PHE A 7 9.05 -11.59 0.96
C PHE A 7 10.15 -11.21 -0.03
N ASN A 8 11.36 -10.89 0.45
CA ASN A 8 12.50 -10.65 -0.43
C ASN A 8 12.83 -11.88 -1.29
N SER A 9 12.73 -13.09 -0.73
CA SER A 9 13.09 -14.33 -1.43
C SER A 9 12.10 -14.73 -2.53
N ILE A 10 10.83 -14.36 -2.39
CA ILE A 10 9.76 -14.74 -3.33
C ILE A 10 9.33 -13.61 -4.27
N ALA A 11 9.87 -12.40 -4.10
CA ALA A 11 9.40 -11.20 -4.81
C ALA A 11 9.28 -11.40 -6.33
N LYS A 12 10.29 -12.03 -6.96
CA LYS A 12 10.33 -12.27 -8.41
C LYS A 12 9.22 -13.19 -8.91
N ASP A 13 8.75 -14.11 -8.07
CA ASP A 13 7.72 -15.07 -8.40
C ASP A 13 6.35 -14.67 -7.83
N TRP A 14 6.28 -13.59 -7.04
CA TRP A 14 5.08 -13.20 -6.31
C TRP A 14 3.86 -13.04 -7.23
N ASP A 15 4.02 -12.34 -8.36
CA ASP A 15 2.96 -12.13 -9.34
C ASP A 15 2.51 -13.43 -10.03
N ASN A 16 3.35 -14.47 -10.06
CA ASN A 16 2.98 -15.80 -10.59
C ASN A 16 2.29 -16.67 -9.53
N ILE A 17 2.50 -16.37 -8.24
CA ILE A 17 1.95 -17.14 -7.11
C ILE A 17 0.57 -16.61 -6.71
N ILE A 18 0.38 -15.30 -6.77
CA ILE A 18 -0.89 -14.68 -6.38
C ILE A 18 -1.91 -14.76 -7.52
N LYS A 19 -3.17 -14.91 -7.14
CA LYS A 19 -4.30 -14.70 -8.05
C LYS A 19 -4.89 -13.32 -7.77
N VAL A 20 -4.81 -12.42 -8.74
CA VAL A 20 -5.49 -11.13 -8.67
C VAL A 20 -6.98 -11.35 -8.85
N ASP A 21 -7.76 -10.95 -7.85
CA ASP A 21 -9.22 -10.94 -7.91
C ASP A 21 -9.70 -9.50 -8.04
N GLU A 22 -9.86 -9.06 -9.29
CA GLU A 22 -10.29 -7.70 -9.59
C GLU A 22 -11.67 -7.38 -9.02
N THR A 23 -12.58 -8.37 -8.95
CA THR A 23 -13.92 -8.17 -8.37
C THR A 23 -13.81 -7.81 -6.90
N LYS A 24 -12.97 -8.55 -6.16
CA LYS A 24 -12.71 -8.26 -4.74
C LYS A 24 -12.01 -6.91 -4.54
N ILE A 25 -11.04 -6.58 -5.39
CA ILE A 25 -10.34 -5.29 -5.34
C ILE A 25 -11.33 -4.15 -5.59
N ASN A 26 -12.09 -4.20 -6.68
CA ASN A 26 -13.07 -3.17 -7.02
C ASN A 26 -14.13 -3.01 -5.92
N TYR A 27 -14.61 -4.11 -5.34
CA TYR A 27 -15.55 -4.05 -4.21
C TYR A 27 -14.93 -3.36 -2.98
N LEU A 28 -13.69 -3.69 -2.62
CA LEU A 28 -12.99 -3.03 -1.52
C LEU A 28 -12.84 -1.53 -1.78
N LEU A 29 -12.32 -1.16 -2.95
CA LEU A 29 -12.06 0.23 -3.31
C LEU A 29 -13.36 1.05 -3.40
N SER A 30 -14.47 0.44 -3.81
CA SER A 30 -15.78 1.10 -3.80
C SER A 30 -16.28 1.45 -2.39
N GLN A 31 -15.83 0.73 -1.36
CA GLN A 31 -16.16 1.08 0.03
C GLN A 31 -15.32 2.26 0.51
N ILE A 32 -14.11 2.44 0.01
CA ILE A 32 -13.16 3.45 0.49
C ILE A 32 -13.48 4.85 -0.06
N ASP A 33 -14.23 4.93 -1.18
CA ASP A 33 -14.67 6.17 -1.83
C ASP A 33 -13.51 7.12 -2.13
N ILE A 34 -12.57 6.62 -2.94
CA ILE A 34 -11.36 7.35 -3.40
C ILE A 34 -11.78 8.49 -4.33
N LYS A 35 -11.24 9.68 -4.08
CA LYS A 35 -11.38 10.87 -4.92
C LYS A 35 -10.18 11.03 -5.85
N GLU A 36 -10.38 11.82 -6.90
CA GLU A 36 -9.37 12.01 -7.95
C GLU A 36 -8.11 12.74 -7.48
N ASP A 37 -8.21 13.46 -6.36
CA ASP A 37 -7.19 14.32 -5.74
C ASP A 37 -6.78 13.86 -4.33
N ASP A 38 -7.15 12.64 -3.93
CA ASP A 38 -6.83 12.09 -2.61
C ASP A 38 -5.32 11.84 -2.44
N TYR A 39 -4.86 11.98 -1.20
CA TYR A 39 -3.53 11.56 -0.77
C TYR A 39 -3.69 10.16 -0.19
N ILE A 40 -3.11 9.15 -0.85
CA ILE A 40 -3.34 7.74 -0.54
C ILE A 40 -2.06 7.10 -0.01
N LEU A 41 -2.18 6.35 1.08
CA LEU A 41 -1.13 5.45 1.59
C LEU A 41 -1.51 3.99 1.30
N ASP A 42 -0.74 3.31 0.46
CA ASP A 42 -0.85 1.87 0.19
C ASP A 42 0.19 1.12 1.04
N VAL A 43 -0.27 0.49 2.12
CA VAL A 43 0.59 -0.18 3.12
C VAL A 43 0.78 -1.65 2.77
N GLY A 44 2.04 -2.05 2.62
CA GLY A 44 2.40 -3.39 2.15
C GLY A 44 2.07 -3.55 0.66
N THR A 45 2.49 -2.57 -0.15
CA THR A 45 2.17 -2.52 -1.59
C THR A 45 2.67 -3.76 -2.34
N GLY A 46 3.68 -4.46 -1.82
CA GLY A 46 4.28 -5.62 -2.47
C GLY A 46 4.85 -5.25 -3.84
N THR A 47 4.51 -6.04 -4.85
CA THR A 47 4.81 -5.76 -6.27
C THR A 47 3.81 -4.77 -6.91
N GLY A 48 2.98 -4.10 -6.09
CA GLY A 48 2.07 -3.03 -6.49
C GLY A 48 0.75 -3.50 -7.10
N VAL A 49 0.10 -4.54 -6.56
CA VAL A 49 -1.16 -5.08 -7.12
C VAL A 49 -2.30 -4.04 -7.19
N LEU A 50 -2.34 -3.09 -6.24
CA LEU A 50 -3.36 -2.04 -6.21
C LEU A 50 -3.03 -0.84 -7.11
N ILE A 51 -1.76 -0.67 -7.49
CA ILE A 51 -1.28 0.54 -8.16
C ILE A 51 -2.11 0.91 -9.41
N PRO A 52 -2.41 -0.01 -10.36
CA PRO A 52 -3.21 0.34 -11.54
C PRO A 52 -4.62 0.85 -11.19
N PHE A 53 -5.23 0.32 -10.13
CA PHE A 53 -6.57 0.71 -9.69
C PHE A 53 -6.54 2.08 -9.02
N LEU A 54 -5.57 2.29 -8.14
CA LEU A 54 -5.41 3.56 -7.43
C LEU A 54 -5.05 4.69 -8.41
N ALA A 55 -4.11 4.47 -9.33
CA ALA A 55 -3.71 5.47 -10.32
C ALA A 55 -4.89 5.89 -11.23
N LYS A 56 -5.75 4.93 -11.58
CA LYS A 56 -6.97 5.21 -12.38
C LYS A 56 -8.00 6.02 -11.61
N LEU A 57 -8.19 5.74 -10.32
CA LEU A 57 -9.19 6.43 -9.48
C LEU A 57 -8.69 7.80 -8.98
N ASN A 58 -7.37 7.96 -8.86
CA ASN A 58 -6.72 9.12 -8.26
C ASN A 58 -5.73 9.83 -9.23
N PRO A 59 -6.15 10.29 -10.41
CA PRO A 59 -5.24 10.82 -11.43
C PRO A 59 -4.64 12.21 -11.11
N LYS A 60 -5.20 12.95 -10.16
CA LYS A 60 -4.78 14.31 -9.76
C LYS A 60 -4.15 14.36 -8.36
N GLY A 61 -4.30 13.29 -7.58
CA GLY A 61 -3.71 13.17 -6.24
C GLY A 61 -2.37 12.46 -6.27
N SER A 62 -1.97 11.93 -5.11
CA SER A 62 -0.68 11.25 -4.92
C SER A 62 -0.84 9.92 -4.19
N ILE A 63 -0.04 8.93 -4.57
CA ILE A 63 -0.01 7.61 -3.94
C ILE A 63 1.37 7.40 -3.31
N LYS A 64 1.44 7.23 -1.99
CA LYS A 64 2.62 6.74 -1.29
C LYS A 64 2.46 5.24 -1.06
N ALA A 65 3.27 4.44 -1.74
CA ALA A 65 3.25 3.00 -1.70
C ALA A 65 4.43 2.49 -0.88
N VAL A 66 4.14 1.84 0.25
CA VAL A 66 5.17 1.44 1.21
C VAL A 66 5.23 -0.07 1.36
N ASP A 67 6.44 -0.60 1.50
CA ASP A 67 6.68 -2.00 1.87
C ASP A 67 7.95 -2.11 2.69
N ILE A 68 8.06 -3.16 3.48
CA ILE A 68 9.27 -3.47 4.27
C ILE A 68 10.29 -4.28 3.44
N SER A 69 9.87 -4.83 2.30
CA SER A 69 10.67 -5.65 1.40
C SER A 69 11.22 -4.81 0.24
N CYS A 70 12.54 -4.62 0.21
CA CYS A 70 13.19 -3.88 -0.87
C CYS A 70 12.99 -4.55 -2.24
N ASN A 71 13.04 -5.89 -2.31
CA ASN A 71 12.88 -6.59 -3.57
C ASN A 71 11.44 -6.49 -4.12
N MET A 72 10.44 -6.39 -3.23
CA MET A 72 9.06 -6.15 -3.64
C MET A 72 8.92 -4.76 -4.27
N LEU A 73 9.48 -3.74 -3.60
CA LEU A 73 9.48 -2.37 -4.11
C LEU A 73 10.25 -2.21 -5.40
N ASP A 74 11.37 -2.90 -5.58
CA ASP A 74 12.15 -2.84 -6.82
C ASP A 74 11.33 -3.37 -8.01
N ILE A 75 10.55 -4.44 -7.81
CA ILE A 75 9.63 -4.94 -8.82
C ILE A 75 8.49 -3.95 -9.06
N ALA A 76 7.89 -3.39 -8.01
CA ALA A 76 6.81 -2.41 -8.14
C ALA A 76 7.28 -1.16 -8.91
N ARG A 77 8.46 -0.62 -8.58
CA ARG A 77 9.07 0.51 -9.29
C ARG A 77 9.27 0.21 -10.77
N ASN A 78 9.82 -0.96 -11.10
CA ASN A 78 10.04 -1.35 -12.49
C ASN A 78 8.74 -1.58 -13.28
N LYS A 79 7.65 -1.97 -12.62
CA LYS A 79 6.34 -2.19 -13.25
C LYS A 79 5.57 -0.90 -13.53
N PHE A 80 5.86 0.16 -12.77
CA PHE A 80 5.06 1.38 -12.72
C PHE A 80 5.93 2.63 -12.79
N ASP A 81 7.05 2.57 -13.51
CA ASP A 81 7.99 3.68 -13.69
C ASP A 81 7.41 4.81 -14.57
N ASP A 82 6.36 4.50 -15.34
CA ASP A 82 5.63 5.41 -16.20
C ASP A 82 4.51 6.20 -15.49
N ILE A 83 4.19 5.85 -14.24
CA ILE A 83 3.13 6.50 -13.46
C ILE A 83 3.72 7.61 -12.56
N ASN A 84 3.45 8.85 -12.94
CA ASN A 84 4.12 10.03 -12.34
C ASN A 84 3.63 10.42 -10.93
N ASN A 85 2.49 9.91 -10.46
CA ASN A 85 1.90 10.32 -9.18
C ASN A 85 2.08 9.30 -8.05
N ILE A 86 3.12 8.48 -8.13
CA ILE A 86 3.40 7.40 -7.18
C ILE A 86 4.81 7.55 -6.59
N GLU A 87 4.92 7.42 -5.28
CA GLU A 87 6.18 7.34 -4.55
C GLU A 87 6.31 5.96 -3.88
N PHE A 88 7.39 5.24 -4.16
CA PHE A 88 7.68 3.94 -3.54
C PHE A 88 8.72 4.07 -2.43
N THR A 89 8.33 3.82 -1.18
CA THR A 89 9.18 4.03 0.00
C THR A 89 9.41 2.73 0.78
N LEU A 90 10.67 2.41 1.06
CA LEU A 90 11.03 1.32 1.97
C LEU A 90 10.73 1.75 3.40
N LEU A 91 9.71 1.16 4.02
CA LEU A 91 9.22 1.58 5.33
C LEU A 91 8.57 0.42 6.09
N ASN A 92 8.93 0.29 7.36
CA ASN A 92 8.23 -0.58 8.30
C ASN A 92 7.12 0.18 9.00
N VAL A 93 5.87 -0.08 8.61
CA VAL A 93 4.70 0.63 9.15
C VAL A 93 4.52 0.46 10.65
N GLU A 94 5.07 -0.58 11.28
CA GLU A 94 4.96 -0.80 12.72
C GLU A 94 5.94 0.10 13.50
N THR A 95 7.20 0.18 13.05
CA THR A 95 8.29 0.82 13.81
C THR A 95 8.64 2.23 13.35
N ASP A 96 8.48 2.51 12.07
CA ASP A 96 8.99 3.73 11.48
C ASP A 96 7.96 4.86 11.66
N ASN A 97 8.46 6.10 11.66
CA ASN A 97 7.62 7.28 11.68
C ASN A 97 7.29 7.70 10.25
N LEU A 98 6.03 8.09 10.04
CA LEU A 98 5.54 8.67 8.82
C LEU A 98 4.93 10.01 9.23
N ASP A 99 5.52 11.12 8.78
CA ASP A 99 5.14 12.48 9.20
C ASP A 99 4.10 13.12 8.27
N GLU A 100 3.49 12.29 7.41
CA GLU A 100 2.48 12.69 6.43
C GLU A 100 1.09 12.22 6.86
N LYS A 101 0.07 12.92 6.36
CA LYS A 101 -1.33 12.54 6.52
C LYS A 101 -1.98 12.25 5.18
N PHE A 102 -2.93 11.33 5.19
CA PHE A 102 -3.56 10.76 4.01
C PHE A 102 -5.07 10.84 4.14
N ASN A 103 -5.75 11.08 3.02
CA ASN A 103 -7.19 10.95 2.90
C ASN A 103 -7.57 9.47 3.07
N LYS A 104 -6.80 8.57 2.45
CA LYS A 104 -7.07 7.13 2.42
C LYS A 104 -5.84 6.33 2.84
N ILE A 105 -6.00 5.35 3.72
CA ILE A 105 -4.97 4.39 4.08
C ILE A 105 -5.49 3.00 3.74
N ILE A 106 -4.75 2.20 3.00
CA ILE A 106 -5.21 0.89 2.51
C ILE A 106 -4.22 -0.19 2.95
N LEU A 107 -4.73 -1.27 3.54
CA LEU A 107 -3.95 -2.45 3.94
C LEU A 107 -4.47 -3.69 3.19
N TYR A 108 -4.22 -3.78 1.88
CA TYR A 108 -4.72 -4.91 1.09
C TYR A 108 -3.86 -6.15 1.25
N SER A 109 -4.44 -7.21 1.81
CA SER A 109 -3.74 -8.46 2.16
C SER A 109 -2.54 -8.28 3.11
N MET A 110 -2.36 -7.09 3.69
CA MET A 110 -1.25 -6.75 4.60
C MET A 110 -1.62 -7.01 6.07
N PHE A 111 -2.88 -6.77 6.47
CA PHE A 111 -3.32 -6.84 7.87
C PHE A 111 -2.93 -8.13 8.63
N PRO A 112 -3.02 -9.36 8.04
CA PRO A 112 -2.57 -10.58 8.72
C PRO A 112 -1.09 -10.56 9.12
N HIS A 113 -0.26 -9.87 8.35
CA HIS A 113 1.21 -9.81 8.49
C HIS A 113 1.69 -8.84 9.58
N LEU A 114 0.82 -7.97 10.09
CA LEU A 114 1.12 -7.10 11.23
C LEU A 114 1.36 -7.92 12.50
N LYS A 115 2.46 -7.65 13.21
CA LYS A 115 2.72 -8.26 14.53
C LYS A 115 1.82 -7.64 15.59
N ASP A 116 1.74 -6.32 15.63
CA ASP A 116 0.91 -5.53 16.53
C ASP A 116 -0.18 -4.80 15.75
N LYS A 117 -1.21 -5.55 15.37
CA LYS A 117 -2.36 -5.09 14.58
C LYS A 117 -3.02 -3.87 15.23
N THR A 118 -3.36 -3.96 16.51
CA THR A 118 -4.12 -2.93 17.21
C THR A 118 -3.34 -1.63 17.32
N ASN A 119 -2.08 -1.68 17.77
CA ASN A 119 -1.31 -0.45 17.92
C ASN A 119 -0.92 0.14 16.55
N THR A 120 -0.66 -0.69 15.54
CA THR A 120 -0.38 -0.19 14.19
C THR A 120 -1.58 0.55 13.61
N ILE A 121 -2.78 -0.04 13.65
CA ILE A 121 -4.00 0.62 13.18
C ILE A 121 -4.27 1.89 14.00
N LYS A 122 -4.14 1.83 15.33
CA LYS A 122 -4.29 3.02 16.19
C LYS A 122 -3.31 4.12 15.80
N LYS A 123 -2.03 3.79 15.55
CA LYS A 123 -1.01 4.75 15.12
C LYS A 123 -1.40 5.38 13.78
N LEU A 124 -1.76 4.57 12.79
CA LEU A 124 -2.15 5.04 11.46
C LEU A 124 -3.36 5.98 11.53
N VAL A 125 -4.41 5.59 12.26
CA VAL A 125 -5.61 6.43 12.42
C VAL A 125 -5.30 7.74 13.16
N GLN A 126 -4.52 7.69 14.24
CA GLN A 126 -4.28 8.88 15.08
C GLN A 126 -3.27 9.85 14.47
N LYS A 127 -2.25 9.35 13.75
CA LYS A 127 -1.14 10.16 13.28
C LYS A 127 -1.19 10.44 11.78
N ASN A 128 -1.67 9.49 10.99
CA ASN A 128 -1.53 9.51 9.53
C ASN A 128 -2.84 9.65 8.79
N LEU A 129 -4.00 9.50 9.44
CA LEU A 129 -5.28 9.73 8.79
C LEU A 129 -5.68 11.20 8.92
N LEU A 130 -6.09 11.82 7.81
CA LEU A 130 -6.72 13.14 7.82
C LEU A 130 -8.08 13.08 8.51
N ASP A 131 -8.57 14.24 8.96
CA ASP A 131 -9.95 14.36 9.44
C ASP A 131 -10.90 13.98 8.29
N CYS A 132 -11.93 13.18 8.61
CA CYS A 132 -12.82 12.54 7.63
C CYS A 132 -12.16 11.56 6.65
N GLY A 133 -10.89 11.21 6.86
CA GLY A 133 -10.20 10.15 6.10
C GLY A 133 -10.77 8.76 6.37
N LYS A 134 -10.39 7.78 5.55
CA LYS A 134 -10.83 6.39 5.66
C LYS A 134 -9.68 5.38 5.61
N LEU A 135 -9.77 4.36 6.46
CA LEU A 135 -8.92 3.17 6.49
C LEU A 135 -9.80 1.93 6.27
#